data_AF-A0A0D3KIC7-F1
#
_entry.id   AF-A0A0D3KIC7-F1
#
_cell.length_a   1.000
_cell.length_b   1.000
_cell.length_c   1.000
_cell.angle_alpha   90.00
_cell.angle_beta   90.00
_cell.angle_gamma   90.00
#
_symmetry.space_group_name_H-M   'P 1'
#
loop_
_entity.id
_entity.type
_entity.pdbx_description
1 polymer ?
#
loop_
_entity_poly.entity_id
_entity_poly.type
_entity_poly.pdbx_seq_one_letter_code
_entity_poly.pdbx_strand_id
1 'polypeptide(L)'
;MLYKRAKKWSKSVELSKKDKVWDEAIETTAESGDSAIAEELINFFVEQKLNTCFAAALYTCYAQLRPDVVMELAWRNNLNDFAMPFMVQTMREITNKLDTLVEKERKKEEAAAEEKKKAEE
;
A
#
# COMPACT_ATOMS: atom_id res chain seq x y z
N MET A 1 -21.04 -10.73 10.15
CA MET A 1 -19.63 -10.80 10.58
C MET A 1 -19.48 -10.65 12.10
N LEU A 2 -19.37 -11.77 12.82
CA LEU A 2 -19.15 -11.77 14.28
C LEU A 2 -17.71 -11.37 14.64
N TYR A 3 -16.75 -11.62 13.72
CA TYR A 3 -15.32 -11.31 13.92
C TYR A 3 -14.90 -9.88 13.53
N LYS A 4 -15.51 -9.24 12.51
CA LYS A 4 -15.35 -7.78 12.26
C LYS A 4 -15.73 -6.96 13.49
N ARG A 5 -16.81 -7.35 14.17
CA ARG A 5 -17.29 -6.69 15.40
C ARG A 5 -16.35 -6.87 16.59
N ALA A 6 -15.48 -7.87 16.55
CA ALA A 6 -14.52 -8.20 17.60
C ALA A 6 -13.06 -7.77 17.29
N LYS A 7 -12.82 -7.03 16.19
CA LYS A 7 -11.49 -6.59 15.71
C LYS A 7 -10.47 -7.74 15.57
N LYS A 8 -10.92 -8.98 15.38
CA LYS A 8 -10.05 -10.14 15.14
C LYS A 8 -9.88 -10.33 13.64
N TRP A 9 -9.09 -9.45 13.03
CA TRP A 9 -8.91 -9.37 11.58
C TRP A 9 -8.30 -10.63 10.99
N SER A 10 -7.22 -11.16 11.58
CA SER A 10 -6.55 -12.40 11.13
C SER A 10 -7.51 -13.60 11.05
N LYS A 11 -8.31 -13.85 12.10
CA LYS A 11 -9.31 -14.94 12.11
C LYS A 11 -10.47 -14.71 11.14
N SER A 12 -10.83 -13.44 10.91
CA SER A 12 -11.86 -13.10 9.93
C SER A 12 -11.38 -13.36 8.51
N VAL A 13 -10.13 -13.01 8.20
CA VAL A 13 -9.50 -13.28 6.89
C VAL A 13 -9.32 -14.77 6.67
N GLU A 14 -8.89 -15.53 7.69
CA GLU A 14 -8.74 -16.99 7.60
C GLU A 14 -10.09 -17.69 7.36
N LEU A 15 -11.17 -17.20 7.99
CA LEU A 15 -12.52 -17.69 7.75
C LEU A 15 -12.97 -17.38 6.31
N SER A 16 -12.78 -16.16 5.82
CA SER A 16 -13.12 -15.79 4.44
C SER A 16 -12.29 -16.56 3.41
N LYS A 17 -11.02 -16.89 3.71
CA LYS A 17 -10.18 -17.78 2.89
C LYS A 17 -10.79 -19.19 2.81
N LYS A 18 -11.32 -19.71 3.91
CA LYS A 18 -11.97 -21.04 3.98
C LYS A 18 -13.30 -21.07 3.20
N ASP A 19 -14.07 -20.00 3.28
CA ASP A 19 -15.37 -19.86 2.64
C ASP A 19 -15.26 -19.45 1.15
N LYS A 20 -14.03 -19.18 0.66
CA LYS A 20 -13.72 -18.73 -0.72
C LYS A 20 -14.44 -17.44 -1.11
N VAL A 21 -14.77 -16.60 -0.13
CA VAL A 21 -15.39 -15.29 -0.36
C VAL A 21 -14.28 -14.24 -0.38
N TRP A 22 -13.72 -14.00 -1.56
CA TRP A 22 -12.54 -13.16 -1.74
C TRP A 22 -12.83 -11.67 -1.54
N ASP A 23 -14.00 -11.20 -1.95
CA ASP A 23 -14.40 -9.80 -1.84
C ASP A 23 -14.45 -9.36 -0.36
N GLU A 24 -15.08 -10.18 0.49
CA GLU A 24 -15.12 -9.93 1.94
C GLU A 24 -13.73 -10.01 2.58
N ALA A 25 -12.87 -10.92 2.12
CA ALA A 25 -11.50 -11.03 2.62
C ALA A 25 -10.70 -9.75 2.32
N ILE A 26 -10.85 -9.22 1.10
CA ILE A 26 -10.19 -8.01 0.63
C ILE A 26 -10.68 -6.78 1.41
N GLU A 27 -12.00 -6.60 1.54
CA GLU A 27 -12.57 -5.48 2.31
C GLU A 27 -12.17 -5.54 3.79
N THR A 28 -12.19 -6.72 4.39
CA THR A 28 -11.79 -6.92 5.79
C THR A 28 -10.31 -6.58 6.00
N THR A 29 -9.47 -6.89 5.01
CA THR A 29 -8.04 -6.58 5.05
C THR A 29 -7.80 -5.07 4.89
N ALA A 30 -8.52 -4.41 3.97
CA ALA A 30 -8.49 -2.97 3.82
C ALA A 30 -8.94 -2.25 5.11
N GLU A 31 -10.02 -2.71 5.76
CA GLU A 31 -10.50 -2.17 7.04
C GLU A 31 -9.51 -2.39 8.19
N SER A 32 -8.72 -3.47 8.16
CA SER A 32 -7.77 -3.78 9.23
C SER A 32 -6.62 -2.78 9.32
N GLY A 33 -6.22 -2.19 8.20
CA GLY A 33 -5.07 -1.29 8.12
C GLY A 33 -3.71 -1.95 8.38
N ASP A 34 -3.65 -3.28 8.49
CA ASP A 34 -2.44 -4.02 8.84
C ASP A 34 -1.72 -4.53 7.58
N SER A 35 -0.50 -4.05 7.35
CA SER A 35 0.36 -4.45 6.24
C SER A 35 0.70 -5.94 6.27
N ALA A 36 0.83 -6.56 7.44
CA ALA A 36 1.18 -7.98 7.54
C ALA A 36 0.05 -8.87 7.00
N ILE A 37 -1.20 -8.53 7.32
CA ILE A 37 -2.38 -9.26 6.85
C ILE A 37 -2.56 -9.07 5.33
N ALA A 38 -2.29 -7.85 4.82
CA ALA A 38 -2.34 -7.57 3.39
C ALA A 38 -1.29 -8.37 2.59
N GLU A 39 -0.06 -8.46 3.09
CA GLU A 39 1.01 -9.25 2.47
C GLU A 39 0.69 -10.75 2.47
N GLU A 40 0.13 -11.28 3.56
CA GLU A 40 -0.29 -12.69 3.64
C GLU A 40 -1.45 -13.00 2.68
N LEU A 41 -2.41 -12.08 2.54
CA LEU A 41 -3.54 -12.25 1.62
C LEU A 41 -3.08 -12.25 0.16
N ILE A 42 -2.17 -11.34 -0.21
CA ILE A 42 -1.64 -11.27 -1.57
C ILE A 42 -0.78 -12.48 -1.92
N ASN A 43 0.08 -12.94 -1.01
CA ASN A 43 0.83 -14.19 -1.21
C ASN A 43 -0.13 -15.36 -1.47
N PHE A 44 -1.21 -15.46 -0.68
CA PHE A 44 -2.22 -16.50 -0.88
C PHE A 44 -2.88 -16.42 -2.27
N PHE A 45 -3.26 -15.23 -2.76
CA PHE A 45 -3.86 -15.09 -4.09
C PHE A 45 -2.91 -15.49 -5.22
N VAL A 46 -1.62 -15.18 -5.06
CA VAL A 46 -0.58 -15.53 -6.02
C VAL A 46 -0.35 -17.05 -6.05
N GLU A 47 -0.29 -17.71 -4.88
CA GLU A 47 -0.19 -19.18 -4.78
C GLU A 47 -1.39 -19.89 -5.42
N GLN A 48 -2.60 -19.36 -5.23
CA GLN A 48 -3.82 -19.90 -5.84
C GLN A 48 -3.99 -19.54 -7.32
N LYS A 49 -3.07 -18.75 -7.91
CA LYS A 49 -3.14 -18.22 -9.28
C LYS A 49 -4.42 -17.44 -9.60
N LEU A 50 -4.94 -16.72 -8.60
CA LEU A 50 -6.13 -15.88 -8.72
C LEU A 50 -5.74 -14.46 -9.13
N ASN A 51 -5.43 -14.27 -10.40
CA ASN A 51 -4.89 -13.01 -10.95
C ASN A 51 -5.87 -11.83 -10.80
N THR A 52 -7.17 -12.08 -10.90
CA THR A 52 -8.22 -11.06 -10.74
C THR A 52 -8.34 -10.58 -9.30
N CYS A 53 -8.28 -11.50 -8.34
CA CYS A 53 -8.29 -11.18 -6.91
C CYS A 53 -7.01 -10.45 -6.49
N PHE A 54 -5.87 -10.79 -7.09
CA PHE A 54 -4.63 -10.05 -6.90
C PHE A 54 -4.77 -8.58 -7.30
N ALA A 55 -5.28 -8.29 -8.50
CA ALA A 55 -5.48 -6.92 -8.96
C ALA A 55 -6.49 -6.15 -8.08
N ALA A 56 -7.58 -6.79 -7.66
CA ALA A 56 -8.56 -6.19 -6.76
C ALA A 56 -7.97 -5.88 -5.37
N ALA A 57 -7.13 -6.77 -4.84
CA ALA A 57 -6.43 -6.57 -3.57
C ALA A 57 -5.44 -5.42 -3.64
N LEU A 58 -4.69 -5.26 -4.75
CA LEU A 58 -3.77 -4.13 -4.95
C LEU A 58 -4.49 -2.78 -4.93
N TYR A 59 -5.67 -2.71 -5.53
CA TYR A 59 -6.43 -1.46 -5.61
C TYR A 59 -7.03 -1.06 -4.26
N THR A 60 -7.65 -2.02 -3.56
CA THR A 60 -8.36 -1.78 -2.30
C THR A 60 -7.42 -1.62 -1.11
N CYS A 61 -6.32 -2.37 -1.06
CA CYS A 61 -5.33 -2.34 0.03
C CYS A 61 -4.15 -1.41 -0.27
N TYR A 62 -4.34 -0.40 -1.14
CA TYR A 62 -3.28 0.47 -1.62
C TYR A 62 -2.46 1.12 -0.49
N ALA A 63 -3.11 1.56 0.58
CA ALA A 63 -2.45 2.28 1.68
C ALA A 63 -1.61 1.38 2.59
N GLN A 64 -1.92 0.09 2.63
CA GLN A 64 -1.33 -0.90 3.52
C GLN A 64 -0.17 -1.65 2.84
N LEU A 65 -0.12 -1.61 1.51
CA LEU A 65 0.81 -2.40 0.72
C LEU A 65 2.16 -1.70 0.51
N ARG A 66 3.22 -2.48 0.70
CA ARG A 66 4.58 -2.05 0.37
C ARG A 66 4.87 -2.31 -1.12
N PRO A 67 5.27 -1.27 -1.88
CA PRO A 67 5.54 -1.40 -3.31
C PRO A 67 6.61 -2.43 -3.65
N ASP A 68 7.63 -2.56 -2.79
CA ASP A 68 8.74 -3.50 -2.99
C ASP A 68 8.25 -4.95 -3.02
N VAL A 69 7.38 -5.31 -2.07
CA VAL A 69 6.81 -6.66 -1.95
C VAL A 69 5.89 -6.98 -3.13
N VAL A 70 5.05 -6.01 -3.51
CA VAL A 70 4.15 -6.16 -4.66
C VAL A 70 4.95 -6.39 -5.95
N MET A 71 6.02 -5.63 -6.15
CA MET A 71 6.87 -5.76 -7.33
C MET A 71 7.61 -7.09 -7.38
N GLU A 72 8.15 -7.56 -6.25
CA GLU A 72 8.79 -8.88 -6.17
C GLU A 72 7.80 -10.00 -6.55
N LEU A 73 6.60 -9.99 -5.97
CA LEU A 73 5.59 -11.01 -6.22
C LEU A 73 5.08 -10.96 -7.66
N ALA A 74 4.85 -9.77 -8.21
CA ALA A 74 4.42 -9.58 -9.59
C ALA A 74 5.47 -10.10 -10.57
N TRP A 75 6.74 -9.80 -10.34
CA TRP A 75 7.83 -10.22 -11.21
C TRP A 75 8.05 -11.73 -11.16
N ARG A 76 8.08 -12.33 -9.97
CA ARG A 76 8.29 -13.78 -9.80
C ARG A 76 7.19 -14.63 -10.40
N ASN A 77 5.97 -14.11 -10.47
CA ASN A 77 4.79 -14.85 -10.92
C ASN A 77 4.29 -14.41 -12.30
N ASN A 78 5.03 -13.54 -12.99
CA ASN A 78 4.70 -13.01 -14.31
C ASN A 78 3.33 -12.29 -14.35
N LEU A 79 2.99 -11.59 -13.26
CA LEU A 79 1.75 -10.80 -13.09
C LEU A 79 2.00 -9.29 -13.22
N ASN A 80 3.11 -8.90 -13.85
CA ASN A 80 3.49 -7.50 -13.99
C ASN A 80 2.39 -6.64 -14.61
N ASP A 81 1.70 -7.13 -15.64
CA ASP A 81 0.63 -6.40 -16.32
C ASP A 81 -0.50 -5.97 -15.37
N PHE A 82 -0.79 -6.79 -14.35
CA PHE A 82 -1.80 -6.48 -13.34
C PHE A 82 -1.28 -5.52 -12.25
N ALA A 83 0.03 -5.53 -11.99
CA ALA A 83 0.66 -4.66 -11.00
C ALA A 83 1.04 -3.27 -11.53
N MET A 84 1.17 -3.11 -12.86
CA MET A 84 1.61 -1.85 -13.47
C MET A 84 0.79 -0.62 -13.07
N PRO A 85 -0.56 -0.65 -13.02
CA PRO A 85 -1.35 0.51 -12.60
C PRO A 85 -1.02 0.97 -11.17
N PHE A 86 -0.82 0.03 -10.26
CA PHE A 86 -0.41 0.29 -8.88
C PHE A 86 0.97 0.95 -8.85
N MET A 87 1.94 0.39 -9.58
CA MET A 87 3.32 0.91 -9.62
C MET A 87 3.40 2.33 -10.18
N VAL A 88 2.65 2.65 -11.24
CA VAL A 88 2.61 3.99 -11.82
C VAL A 88 2.05 5.00 -10.81
N GLN A 89 1.00 4.63 -10.08
CA GLN A 89 0.42 5.49 -9.05
C GLN A 89 1.43 5.75 -7.90
N THR A 90 2.07 4.69 -7.41
CA THR A 90 3.09 4.80 -6.36
C THR A 90 4.26 5.69 -6.80
N MET A 91 4.80 5.49 -8.01
CA MET A 91 5.90 6.30 -8.52
C MET A 91 5.51 7.78 -8.60
N ARG A 92 4.31 8.10 -9.09
CA ARG A 92 3.81 9.48 -9.14
C ARG A 92 3.69 10.10 -7.75
N GLU A 93 3.17 9.36 -6.77
CA GLU A 93 3.08 9.83 -5.39
C GLU A 93 4.45 10.07 -4.75
N ILE A 94 5.42 9.19 -5.03
CA ILE A 94 6.80 9.37 -4.55
C ILE A 94 7.41 10.64 -5.14
N THR A 95 7.30 10.85 -6.47
CA THR A 95 7.79 12.07 -7.11
C THR A 95 7.14 13.32 -6.53
N ASN A 96 5.82 13.34 -6.39
CA ASN A 96 5.11 14.48 -5.80
C ASN A 96 5.55 14.76 -4.35
N LYS A 97 5.74 13.71 -3.53
CA LYS A 97 6.23 13.85 -2.16
C LYS A 97 7.66 14.38 -2.13
N LEU A 98 8.51 13.91 -3.03
CA LEU A 98 9.88 14.40 -3.18
C LEU A 98 9.89 15.90 -3.53
N ASP A 99 9.12 16.31 -4.53
CA ASP A 99 9.05 17.72 -4.97
C ASP A 99 8.58 18.63 -3.84
N THR A 100 7.54 18.21 -3.11
CA THR A 100 7.03 18.98 -1.96
C THR A 100 8.03 19.06 -0.80
N LEU A 101 8.86 18.06 -0.59
CA LEU A 101 9.92 18.09 0.41
C LEU A 101 11.07 19.01 -0.01
N VAL A 102 11.51 18.92 -1.28
CA VAL A 102 12.55 19.79 -1.84
C VAL A 102 12.15 21.26 -1.75
N GLU A 103 10.91 21.59 -2.12
CA GLU A 103 10.39 22.96 -2.00
C GLU A 103 10.31 23.46 -0.56
N LYS A 104 9.99 22.58 0.39
CA LYS A 104 9.97 22.95 1.83
C LYS A 104 11.38 23.20 2.35
N GLU A 105 12.35 22.38 1.99
CA GLU A 105 13.74 22.57 2.40
C GLU A 105 14.30 23.87 1.81
N ARG A 106 14.08 24.14 0.52
CA ARG A 106 14.50 25.41 -0.10
C ARG A 106 13.95 26.64 0.63
N LYS A 107 12.65 26.63 0.97
CA LYS A 107 12.03 27.74 1.72
C LYS A 107 12.59 27.92 3.13
N LYS A 108 12.96 26.82 3.81
CA LYS A 108 13.61 26.89 5.13
C LYS A 108 15.02 27.47 5.01
N GLU A 109 15.78 27.06 4.00
CA GLU A 109 17.11 27.60 3.73
C GLU A 109 17.07 29.09 3.42
N GLU A 110 16.11 29.53 2.60
CA GLU A 110 15.88 30.95 2.30
C GLU A 110 15.51 31.76 3.55
N ALA A 111 14.59 31.24 4.38
CA ALA A 111 14.20 31.88 5.65
C ALA A 111 15.38 31.96 6.64
N ALA A 112 16.17 30.89 6.76
CA ALA A 112 17.36 30.88 7.61
C ALA A 112 18.46 31.84 7.10
N ALA A 113 18.58 32.02 5.78
CA ALA A 113 19.48 32.98 5.19
C ALA A 113 19.03 34.43 5.42
N GLU A 114 17.71 34.71 5.36
CA GLU A 114 17.15 36.01 5.71
C GLU A 114 17.29 36.34 7.20
N GLU A 115 17.07 35.38 8.10
CA GLU A 115 17.26 35.58 9.54
C GLU A 115 18.73 35.87 9.88
N LYS A 116 19.69 35.18 9.25
CA LYS A 116 21.11 35.49 9.41
C LYS A 116 21.47 36.88 8.92
N LYS A 117 20.95 37.29 7.76
CA LYS A 117 21.17 38.66 7.24
C LYS A 117 20.59 39.73 8.15
N LYS A 118 19.41 39.49 8.75
CA LYS A 118 18.80 40.41 9.72
C LYS A 118 19.49 40.44 11.08
N ALA A 119 20.27 39.41 11.43
CA ALA A 119 21.02 39.36 12.68
C ALA A 119 22.44 39.96 12.56
N GLU A 120 22.95 40.10 11.34
CA GLU A 120 24.23 40.77 11.02
C GLU A 120 24.06 42.28 10.76
N GLU A 121 22.83 42.75 10.57
CA GLU A 121 22.43 44.18 10.48
C GLU A 121 22.03 44.74 11.85
#